data_AF-A0A093ZJV9-F1
#
_entry.id   AF-A0A093ZJV9-F1
#
_cell.length_a   1.000
_cell.length_b   1.000
_cell.length_c   1.000
_cell.angle_alpha   90.00
_cell.angle_beta   90.00
_cell.angle_gamma   90.00
#
_symmetry.space_group_name_H-M   'P 1'
#
loop_
_entity.id
_entity.type
_entity.pdbx_description
1 polymer ?
#
loop_
_entity_poly.entity_id
_entity_poly.type
_entity_poly.pdbx_seq_one_letter_code
_entity_poly.pdbx_strand_id
1 'polypeptide(L)'
;MSAPQSRVINAVVLTAGLMEKTVKVRVGGQKWNKHVRKYFNYPKTYLVHDPRSSLRAGDIIEISSGWRVSKHVRHVVSRIIAPFGEPIEARPSVMTQVELLEERRKKKEAKDLRRAKIGAEEQIEESA
;
A
#
# COMPACT_ATOMS: atom_id res chain seq x y z
N MET A 1 4.02 21.47 -7.77
CA MET A 1 3.36 20.49 -8.67
C MET A 1 2.47 19.60 -7.82
N SER A 2 1.16 19.53 -8.09
CA SER A 2 0.23 18.69 -7.32
C SER A 2 0.38 17.22 -7.75
N ALA A 3 0.55 16.30 -6.82
CA ALA A 3 0.65 14.88 -7.12
C ALA A 3 -0.71 14.36 -7.65
N PRO A 4 -0.72 13.41 -8.61
CA PRO A 4 -1.98 12.83 -9.10
C PRO A 4 -2.74 12.19 -7.94
N GLN A 5 -3.95 12.70 -7.68
CA GLN A 5 -4.72 12.33 -6.51
C GLN A 5 -5.42 10.99 -6.76
N SER A 6 -4.83 9.91 -6.21
CA SER A 6 -5.43 8.58 -6.23
C SER A 6 -6.77 8.57 -5.50
N ARG A 7 -7.72 7.73 -5.92
CA ARG A 7 -8.95 7.53 -5.17
C ARG A 7 -8.64 7.02 -3.76
N VAL A 8 -9.18 7.75 -2.79
CA VAL A 8 -9.06 7.51 -1.35
C VAL A 8 -10.29 6.76 -0.84
N ILE A 9 -10.10 5.76 0.02
CA ILE A 9 -11.17 4.89 0.52
C ILE A 9 -10.98 4.62 2.01
N ASN A 10 -12.07 4.65 2.77
CA ASN A 10 -12.04 4.25 4.18
C ASN A 10 -12.22 2.73 4.31
N ALA A 11 -11.43 2.11 5.17
CA ALA A 11 -11.43 0.68 5.37
C ALA A 11 -11.23 0.33 6.85
N VAL A 12 -11.66 -0.87 7.23
CA VAL A 12 -11.43 -1.46 8.55
C VAL A 12 -10.41 -2.59 8.41
N VAL A 13 -9.41 -2.62 9.29
CA VAL A 13 -8.39 -3.68 9.30
C VAL A 13 -8.98 -4.95 9.91
N LEU A 14 -8.94 -6.05 9.16
CA LEU A 14 -9.40 -7.37 9.62
C LEU A 14 -8.27 -8.15 10.30
N THR A 15 -7.14 -8.30 9.62
CA THR A 15 -5.99 -9.06 10.11
C THR A 15 -4.70 -8.29 9.86
N ALA A 16 -3.90 -8.15 10.92
CA ALA A 16 -2.56 -7.56 10.91
C ALA A 16 -1.56 -8.55 11.55
N GLY A 17 -0.28 -8.48 11.18
CA GLY A 17 0.79 -9.32 11.77
C GLY A 17 0.96 -10.72 11.16
N LEU A 18 0.02 -11.19 10.34
CA LEU A 18 0.16 -12.49 9.64
C LEU A 18 1.09 -12.42 8.43
N MET A 19 1.23 -11.25 7.82
CA MET A 19 2.08 -11.00 6.66
C MET A 19 2.95 -9.78 6.93
N GLU A 20 4.23 -9.85 6.55
CA GLU A 20 5.12 -8.70 6.72
C GLU A 20 4.66 -7.53 5.84
N LYS A 21 4.57 -6.33 6.43
CA LYS A 21 4.23 -5.07 5.75
C LYS A 21 2.94 -5.10 4.92
N THR A 22 2.02 -6.01 5.25
CA THR A 22 0.77 -6.21 4.50
C THR A 22 -0.36 -6.54 5.46
N VAL A 23 -1.48 -5.85 5.29
CA VAL A 23 -2.70 -6.08 6.08
C VAL A 23 -3.87 -6.46 5.19
N LYS A 24 -4.82 -7.21 5.75
CA LYS A 24 -6.11 -7.49 5.10
C LYS A 24 -7.14 -6.51 5.62
N VAL A 25 -7.82 -5.81 4.73
CA VAL A 25 -8.79 -4.78 5.08
C VAL A 25 -10.14 -5.06 4.44
N ARG A 26 -11.21 -4.56 5.05
CA ARG A 26 -12.58 -4.58 4.53
C ARG A 26 -13.02 -3.18 4.16
N VAL A 27 -13.49 -3.02 2.94
CA VAL A 27 -14.05 -1.79 2.40
C VAL A 27 -15.56 -1.96 2.27
N GLY A 28 -16.31 -0.92 2.64
CA GLY A 28 -17.75 -0.84 2.44
C GLY A 28 -18.09 -0.72 0.95
N GLY A 29 -19.14 -1.42 0.53
CA GLY A 29 -19.64 -1.37 -0.84
C GLY A 29 -21.10 -1.74 -0.88
N GLN A 30 -21.81 -1.30 -1.92
CA GLN A 30 -23.19 -1.68 -2.18
C GLN A 30 -23.33 -2.17 -3.61
N LYS A 31 -24.23 -3.13 -3.82
CA LYS A 31 -24.55 -3.69 -5.12
C LYS A 31 -26.06 -3.62 -5.35
N TRP A 32 -26.46 -3.04 -6.48
CA TRP A 32 -27.84 -3.03 -6.92
C TRP A 32 -28.27 -4.42 -7.39
N ASN A 33 -29.35 -4.95 -6.83
CA ASN A 33 -30.01 -6.13 -7.35
C ASN A 33 -31.12 -5.69 -8.33
N LYS A 34 -30.98 -6.03 -9.63
CA LYS A 34 -31.94 -5.63 -10.68
C LYS A 34 -33.33 -6.25 -10.51
N HIS A 35 -33.42 -7.47 -9.99
CA HIS A 35 -34.67 -8.20 -9.83
C HIS A 35 -35.49 -7.64 -8.67
N VAL A 36 -34.86 -7.51 -7.49
CA VAL A 36 -35.50 -6.99 -6.27
C VAL A 36 -35.56 -5.45 -6.25
N ARG A 37 -34.82 -4.79 -7.15
CA ARG A 37 -34.68 -3.32 -7.24
C ARG A 37 -34.28 -2.68 -5.91
N LYS A 38 -33.27 -3.26 -5.27
CA LYS A 38 -32.76 -2.81 -3.96
C LYS A 38 -31.23 -2.89 -3.91
N TYR A 39 -30.62 -1.94 -3.22
CA TYR A 39 -29.20 -1.98 -2.87
C TYR A 39 -28.96 -2.92 -1.68
N PHE A 40 -28.01 -3.83 -1.83
CA PHE A 40 -27.54 -4.71 -0.75
C PHE A 40 -26.08 -4.41 -0.41
N ASN A 41 -25.73 -4.61 0.86
CA ASN A 41 -24.36 -4.49 1.33
C ASN A 41 -23.48 -5.55 0.67
N TYR A 42 -22.45 -5.10 -0.03
CA TYR A 42 -21.48 -5.93 -0.74
C TYR A 42 -20.06 -5.49 -0.35
N PRO A 43 -19.61 -5.85 0.86
CA PRO A 43 -18.27 -5.51 1.35
C PRO A 43 -17.21 -6.22 0.51
N LYS A 44 -16.08 -5.54 0.27
CA LYS A 44 -14.94 -6.11 -0.45
C LYS A 44 -13.72 -6.16 0.45
N THR A 45 -12.89 -7.17 0.29
CA THR A 45 -11.62 -7.29 1.00
C THR A 45 -10.45 -6.99 0.08
N TYR A 46 -9.44 -6.32 0.61
CA TYR A 46 -8.21 -5.99 -0.12
C TYR A 46 -6.99 -6.30 0.73
N LEU A 47 -5.87 -6.58 0.06
CA LEU A 47 -4.55 -6.57 0.67
C LEU A 47 -3.94 -5.18 0.46
N VAL A 48 -3.44 -4.60 1.55
CA VAL A 48 -2.93 -3.23 1.62
C VAL A 48 -1.51 -3.26 2.13
N HIS A 49 -0.64 -2.48 1.51
CA HIS A 49 0.73 -2.31 1.92
C HIS A 49 0.86 -1.33 3.09
N ASP A 50 1.51 -1.76 4.17
CA ASP A 50 1.88 -0.97 5.33
C ASP A 50 3.41 -1.07 5.55
N PRO A 51 4.22 -0.17 4.98
CA PRO A 51 5.67 -0.28 4.98
C PRO A 51 6.32 -0.36 6.37
N ARG A 52 5.72 0.31 7.36
CA ARG A 52 6.26 0.41 8.74
C ARG A 52 5.53 -0.51 9.72
N SER A 53 4.57 -1.32 9.26
CA SER A 53 3.81 -2.25 10.11
C SER A 53 3.20 -1.55 11.34
N SER A 54 2.63 -0.38 11.08
CA SER A 54 2.00 0.52 12.04
C SER A 54 0.60 0.07 12.50
N LEU A 55 -0.06 -0.79 11.72
CA LEU A 55 -1.47 -1.13 11.94
C LEU A 55 -1.70 -2.32 12.87
N ARG A 56 -2.87 -2.33 13.51
CA ARG A 56 -3.43 -3.42 14.32
C ARG A 56 -4.81 -3.83 13.78
N ALA A 57 -5.25 -5.05 14.13
CA ALA A 57 -6.59 -5.50 13.78
C ALA A 57 -7.64 -4.63 14.48
N GLY A 58 -8.66 -4.18 13.75
CA GLY A 58 -9.71 -3.29 14.27
C GLY A 58 -9.50 -1.80 13.96
N ASP A 59 -8.32 -1.38 13.50
CA ASP A 59 -8.09 0.03 13.13
C ASP A 59 -8.99 0.46 11.96
N ILE A 60 -9.44 1.72 12.00
CA ILE A 60 -10.09 2.38 10.87
C ILE A 60 -9.04 3.21 10.16
N ILE A 61 -8.85 2.93 8.88
CA ILE A 61 -7.78 3.51 8.08
C ILE A 61 -8.30 4.12 6.80
N GLU A 62 -7.49 5.02 6.26
CA GLU A 62 -7.62 5.52 4.90
C GLU A 62 -6.61 4.81 4.00
N ILE A 63 -7.07 4.30 2.87
CA ILE A 63 -6.23 3.66 1.85
C ILE A 63 -6.23 4.45 0.56
N SER A 64 -5.07 4.53 -0.08
CA SER A 64 -4.88 5.03 -1.43
C SER A 64 -4.79 3.86 -2.41
N SER A 65 -5.43 4.02 -3.58
CA SER A 65 -5.40 3.04 -4.67
C SER A 65 -4.31 3.37 -5.71
N GLY A 66 -3.89 2.36 -6.49
CA GLY A 66 -2.92 2.55 -7.57
C GLY A 66 -1.47 2.25 -7.19
N TRP A 67 -1.22 1.87 -5.94
CA TRP A 67 0.11 1.49 -5.47
C TRP A 67 0.35 -0.02 -5.61
N ARG A 68 0.87 -0.44 -6.77
CA ARG A 68 1.19 -1.85 -7.04
C ARG A 68 2.54 -2.25 -6.42
N VAL A 69 2.49 -3.06 -5.36
CA VAL A 69 3.68 -3.66 -4.70
C VAL A 69 3.85 -5.12 -5.10
N SER A 70 2.74 -5.86 -5.19
CA SER A 70 2.72 -7.28 -5.53
C SER A 70 1.55 -7.60 -6.46
N LYS A 71 1.34 -8.88 -6.79
CA LYS A 71 0.23 -9.35 -7.66
C LYS A 71 -1.14 -8.91 -7.11
N HIS A 72 -1.35 -9.06 -5.81
CA HIS A 72 -2.62 -8.80 -5.13
C HIS A 72 -2.62 -7.52 -4.27
N VAL A 73 -1.45 -6.93 -4.01
CA VAL A 73 -1.31 -5.70 -3.20
C VAL A 73 -1.24 -4.50 -4.13
N ARG A 74 -2.36 -3.76 -4.20
CA ARG A 74 -2.58 -2.61 -5.10
C ARG A 74 -2.97 -1.32 -4.38
N HIS A 75 -3.00 -1.37 -3.06
CA HIS A 75 -3.38 -0.28 -2.18
C HIS A 75 -2.28 -0.05 -1.17
N VAL A 76 -2.15 1.18 -0.69
CA VAL A 76 -1.23 1.59 0.36
C VAL A 76 -1.99 2.36 1.44
N VAL A 77 -1.54 2.27 2.68
CA VAL A 77 -2.09 3.03 3.80
C VAL A 77 -1.71 4.52 3.62
N SER A 78 -2.70 5.40 3.72
CA SER A 78 -2.54 6.85 3.66
C SER A 78 -2.46 7.45 5.07
N ARG A 79 -3.48 7.17 5.90
CA ARG A 79 -3.54 7.61 7.30
C ARG A 79 -4.34 6.66 8.17
N ILE A 80 -4.08 6.68 9.47
CA ILE A 80 -4.94 6.05 10.49
C ILE A 80 -6.00 7.07 10.88
N ILE A 81 -7.28 6.70 10.77
CA ILE A 81 -8.41 7.57 11.13
C ILE A 81 -8.74 7.38 12.60
N ALA A 82 -8.88 6.12 13.03
CA ALA A 82 -9.14 5.77 14.43
C ALA A 82 -8.32 4.53 14.79
N PRO A 83 -7.37 4.65 15.74
CA PRO A 83 -6.64 3.50 16.25
C PRO A 83 -7.52 2.66 17.19
N PHE A 84 -7.33 1.34 17.18
CA PHE A 84 -7.93 0.41 18.10
C PHE A 84 -6.87 -0.17 19.05
N GLY A 85 -7.10 -0.10 20.36
CA GLY A 85 -6.13 -0.55 21.37
C GLY A 85 -5.04 0.49 21.62
N GLU A 86 -3.81 0.22 21.19
CA GLU A 86 -2.64 1.09 21.42
C GLU A 86 -2.86 2.48 20.79
N PRO A 87 -2.48 3.59 21.45
CA PRO A 87 -2.58 4.93 20.86
C PRO A 87 -1.62 5.08 19.68
N ILE A 88 -1.88 6.06 18.81
CA ILE A 88 -1.08 6.30 17.61
C ILE A 88 0.38 6.67 17.91
N GLU A 89 0.63 7.29 19.07
CA GLU A 89 1.95 7.71 19.54
C GLU A 89 2.87 6.54 19.89
N ALA A 90 2.30 5.42 20.34
CA ALA A 90 3.06 4.21 20.69
C ALA A 90 3.48 3.39 19.45
N ARG A 91 3.05 3.80 18.26
CA ARG A 91 3.22 3.05 17.02
C ARG A 91 4.17 3.76 16.05
N PRO A 92 4.81 3.03 15.12
CA PRO A 92 5.52 3.65 14.01
C PRO A 92 4.57 4.54 13.20
N SER A 93 5.02 5.75 12.85
CA SER A 93 4.22 6.67 12.04
C SER A 93 3.98 6.11 10.64
N VAL A 94 2.81 6.35 10.05
CA VAL A 94 2.54 5.96 8.64
C VAL A 94 3.44 6.78 7.70
N MET A 95 3.98 6.15 6.66
CA MET A 95 4.77 6.85 5.64
C MET A 95 3.92 7.84 4.85
N THR A 96 4.45 9.04 4.61
CA THR A 96 3.80 10.00 3.72
C THR A 96 3.93 9.56 2.26
N GLN A 97 3.04 10.05 1.40
CA GLN A 97 3.10 9.75 -0.03
C GLN A 97 4.43 10.20 -0.68
N VAL A 98 5.02 11.28 -0.18
CA VAL A 98 6.31 11.80 -0.65
C VAL A 98 7.43 10.82 -0.28
N GLU A 99 7.48 10.37 0.97
CA GLU A 99 8.45 9.36 1.43
C GLU A 99 8.36 8.06 0.63
N LEU A 100 7.13 7.60 0.35
CA LEU A 100 6.89 6.42 -0.47
C LEU A 100 7.47 6.55 -1.89
N LEU A 101 7.28 7.71 -2.52
CA LEU A 101 7.81 7.99 -3.86
C LEU A 101 9.34 8.08 -3.85
N GLU A 102 9.92 8.70 -2.82
CA GLU A 102 11.37 8.79 -2.65
C GLU A 102 12.00 7.42 -2.43
N GLU A 103 11.42 6.56 -1.57
CA GLU A 103 11.88 5.18 -1.42
C GLU A 103 11.86 4.43 -2.74
N ARG A 104 10.79 4.60 -3.53
CA ARG A 104 10.65 3.95 -4.83
C ARG A 104 11.69 4.47 -5.81
N ARG A 105 11.99 5.77 -5.78
CA ARG A 105 13.04 6.40 -6.60
C ARG A 105 14.42 5.84 -6.22
N LYS A 106 14.76 5.80 -4.93
CA LYS A 106 16.01 5.23 -4.41
C LYS A 106 16.18 3.76 -4.82
N LYS A 107 15.12 2.94 -4.68
CA LYS A 107 15.13 1.53 -5.11
C LYS A 107 15.38 1.39 -6.61
N LYS A 108 14.85 2.31 -7.42
CA LYS A 108 15.08 2.33 -8.87
C LYS A 108 16.51 2.75 -9.20
N GLU A 109 16.99 3.85 -8.63
CA GLU A 109 18.37 4.35 -8.80
C GLU A 109 19.41 3.27 -8.44
N ALA A 110 19.23 2.59 -7.29
CA ALA A 110 20.12 1.50 -6.89
C ALA A 110 20.14 0.33 -7.89
N LYS A 111 18.97 0.00 -8.46
CA LYS A 111 18.86 -1.05 -9.50
C LYS A 111 19.55 -0.63 -10.79
N ASP A 112 19.39 0.63 -11.19
CA ASP A 112 19.98 1.16 -12.43
C ASP A 112 21.51 1.24 -12.31
N LEU A 113 22.04 1.68 -11.15
CA LEU A 113 23.47 1.64 -10.84
C LEU A 113 24.04 0.21 -10.88
N ARG A 114 23.33 -0.77 -10.32
CA ARG A 114 23.74 -2.18 -10.36
C ARG A 114 23.83 -2.70 -11.80
N ARG A 115 22.88 -2.32 -12.66
CA ARG A 115 22.86 -2.73 -14.08
C ARG A 115 23.98 -2.06 -14.88
N ALA A 116 24.25 -0.78 -14.62
CA ALA A 116 25.32 -0.05 -15.27
C ALA A 116 26.70 -0.65 -14.97
N LYS A 117 26.94 -1.08 -13.71
CA LYS A 117 28.19 -1.77 -13.33
C LYS A 117 28.38 -3.08 -14.08
N ILE A 118 27.34 -3.94 -14.09
CA ILE A 118 27.39 -5.23 -14.79
C ILE A 118 27.67 -5.02 -16.28
N GLY A 119 26.97 -4.07 -16.93
CA GLY A 119 27.20 -3.78 -18.34
C GLY A 119 28.59 -3.19 -18.62
N ALA A 120 29.16 -2.40 -17.71
CA ALA A 120 30.52 -1.89 -17.86
C ALA A 120 31.58 -3.00 -17.71
N GLU A 121 31.38 -3.94 -16.79
CA GLU A 121 32.26 -5.11 -16.62
C GLU A 121 32.22 -6.02 -17.86
N GLU A 122 31.03 -6.32 -18.40
CA GLU A 122 30.86 -7.10 -19.64
C GLU A 122 31.57 -6.46 -20.84
N GLN A 123 31.49 -5.13 -20.98
CA GLN A 123 32.18 -4.41 -22.06
C GLN A 123 33.70 -4.43 -21.92
N ILE A 124 34.23 -4.40 -20.69
CA ILE A 124 35.67 -4.52 -20.44
C ILE A 124 36.18 -5.92 -20.81
N GLU A 125 35.41 -6.97 -20.50
CA GLU A 125 35.75 -8.36 -20.82
C GLU A 125 35.68 -8.65 -22.33
N GLU A 126 34.73 -8.06 -23.06
CA GLU A 126 34.61 -8.20 -24.52
C GLU A 126 35.69 -7.41 -25.30
N SER A 127 36.28 -6.40 -24.67
CA SER A 127 37.34 -5.55 -25.25
C SER A 127 38.76 -6.07 -25.03
N ALA A 128 38.93 -7.09 -24.19
CA ALA A 128 40.21 -7.67 -23.77
C ALA A 128 40.52 -8.97 -24.54
#